data_AF-A0AAC9MUE0-F1
#
_entry.id   AF-A0AAC9MUE0-F1
#
_cell.length_a   1.000
_cell.length_b   1.000
_cell.length_c   1.000
_cell.angle_alpha   90.00
_cell.angle_beta   90.00
_cell.angle_gamma   90.00
#
_symmetry.space_group_name_H-M   'P 1'
#
loop_
_entity.id
_entity.type
_entity.pdbx_description
1 polymer ?
#
loop_
_entity_poly.entity_id
_entity_poly.type
_entity_poly.pdbx_seq_one_letter_code
_entity_poly.pdbx_strand_id
1 'polypeptide(L)'
;MDWEPGDLEVLKKMVDVNDLDFSISLAAVTWLPKEIYRYLFEKYNQHFNLWVKSKTDSIKEKVCWLIYFLINNITAGIDVNDIKPEVLCAMATSMYPELNQVAAESINTPSDVLEDLAVNSTYKYVRRAAIANPSLPFNTLKFLYKAIKHSTNSDRYSLLCAIMNNPHCPKEIILDLAMDNDFEISKAAKKKLMTMHEIGEMNYVFYCGPGYSGFRKSAAAGK
;
A
#
# COMPACT_ATOMS: atom_id res chain seq x y z
N MET A 1 25.04 -3.52 25.23
CA MET A 1 26.35 -3.36 24.55
C MET A 1 26.32 -1.95 24.02
N ASP A 2 27.19 -1.10 24.53
CA ASP A 2 27.21 0.30 24.14
C ASP A 2 28.08 0.42 22.90
N TRP A 3 27.51 0.96 21.83
CA TRP A 3 28.19 1.14 20.55
C TRP A 3 28.83 2.51 20.51
N GLU A 4 30.13 2.57 20.22
CA GLU A 4 30.81 3.85 20.04
C GLU A 4 30.65 4.33 18.59
N PRO A 5 30.70 5.66 18.33
CA PRO A 5 30.67 6.18 16.96
C PRO A 5 31.73 5.57 16.04
N GLY A 6 32.90 5.20 16.59
CA GLY A 6 33.97 4.53 15.83
C GLY A 6 33.57 3.14 15.32
N ASP A 7 32.81 2.39 16.12
CA ASP A 7 32.34 1.05 15.74
C ASP A 7 31.36 1.11 14.57
N LEU A 8 30.46 2.11 14.59
CA LEU A 8 29.50 2.35 13.51
C LEU A 8 30.23 2.64 12.18
N GLU A 9 31.26 3.46 12.21
CA GLU A 9 32.03 3.81 11.01
C GLU A 9 32.84 2.62 10.48
N VAL A 10 33.34 1.75 11.35
CA VAL A 10 33.99 0.50 10.92
C VAL A 10 32.98 -0.41 10.23
N LEU A 11 31.77 -0.58 10.78
CA LEU A 11 30.72 -1.38 10.16
C LEU A 11 30.27 -0.82 8.81
N LYS A 12 30.08 0.49 8.68
CA LYS A 12 29.75 1.13 7.39
C LYS A 12 30.83 0.87 6.34
N LYS A 13 32.11 1.03 6.72
CA LYS A 13 33.24 0.69 5.83
C LYS A 13 33.24 -0.78 5.43
N MET A 14 32.96 -1.68 6.37
CA MET A 14 32.82 -3.12 6.06
C MET A 14 31.68 -3.36 5.07
N VAL A 15 30.53 -2.72 5.25
CA VAL A 15 29.42 -2.77 4.28
C VAL A 15 29.86 -2.29 2.90
N ASP A 16 30.72 -1.28 2.81
CA ASP A 16 31.17 -0.68 1.55
C ASP A 16 32.16 -1.50 0.75
N VAL A 17 33.05 -2.23 1.44
CA VAL A 17 34.07 -3.04 0.77
C VAL A 17 33.60 -4.47 0.47
N ASN A 18 32.53 -4.93 1.12
CA ASN A 18 31.99 -6.27 0.93
C ASN A 18 30.80 -6.30 -0.03
N ASP A 19 30.37 -7.51 -0.39
CA ASP A 19 29.29 -7.75 -1.33
C ASP A 19 27.88 -7.69 -0.70
N LEU A 20 26.87 -7.99 -1.53
CA LEU A 20 25.48 -8.03 -1.11
C LEU A 20 25.19 -9.14 -0.10
N ASP A 21 25.86 -10.29 -0.20
CA ASP A 21 25.62 -11.42 0.69
C ASP A 21 26.15 -11.12 2.11
N PHE A 22 27.24 -10.36 2.23
CA PHE A 22 27.67 -9.77 3.50
C PHE A 22 26.60 -8.84 4.09
N SER A 23 26.05 -7.93 3.28
CA SER A 23 25.02 -6.98 3.73
C SER A 23 23.72 -7.67 4.18
N ILE A 24 23.32 -8.73 3.49
CA ILE A 24 22.19 -9.60 3.89
C ILE A 24 22.49 -10.28 5.23
N SER A 25 23.69 -10.84 5.38
CA SER A 25 24.11 -11.48 6.62
C SER A 25 24.15 -10.50 7.78
N LEU A 26 24.61 -9.28 7.54
CA LEU A 26 24.65 -8.20 8.54
C LEU A 26 23.25 -7.76 8.95
N ALA A 27 22.32 -7.63 8.00
CA ALA A 27 20.93 -7.26 8.30
C ALA A 27 20.27 -8.28 9.26
N ALA A 28 20.62 -9.56 9.19
CA ALA A 28 20.09 -10.59 10.09
C ALA A 28 20.58 -10.47 11.55
N VAL A 29 21.58 -9.64 11.82
CA VAL A 29 22.15 -9.46 13.17
C VAL A 29 21.28 -8.50 13.98
N THR A 30 20.32 -9.05 14.73
CA THR A 30 19.25 -8.28 15.41
C THR A 30 19.70 -7.29 16.49
N TRP A 31 20.93 -7.39 16.97
CA TRP A 31 21.49 -6.53 18.03
C TRP A 31 22.36 -5.38 17.48
N LEU A 32 22.36 -5.15 16.17
CA LEU A 32 23.02 -3.98 15.58
C LEU A 32 22.26 -2.67 15.88
N PRO A 33 22.96 -1.53 15.90
CA PRO A 33 22.34 -0.22 16.03
C PRO A 33 21.43 0.11 14.84
N LYS A 34 20.36 0.86 15.09
CA LYS A 34 19.39 1.26 14.05
C LYS A 34 20.04 1.99 12.88
N GLU A 35 21.12 2.71 13.16
CA GLU A 35 21.91 3.48 12.20
C GLU A 35 22.52 2.58 11.12
N ILE A 36 22.87 1.33 11.45
CA ILE A 36 23.42 0.38 10.47
C ILE A 36 22.32 -0.13 9.53
N TYR A 37 21.13 -0.46 10.06
CA TYR A 37 20.02 -0.86 9.19
C TYR A 37 19.58 0.28 8.26
N ARG A 38 19.55 1.52 8.76
CA ARG A 38 19.28 2.70 7.94
C ARG A 38 20.36 2.90 6.87
N TYR A 39 21.63 2.73 7.22
CA TYR A 39 22.72 2.81 6.25
C TYR A 39 22.60 1.77 5.14
N LEU A 40 22.32 0.50 5.50
CA LEU A 40 22.06 -0.56 4.53
C LEU A 40 20.89 -0.20 3.62
N PHE A 41 19.77 0.25 4.19
CA PHE A 41 18.60 0.65 3.42
C PHE A 41 18.93 1.78 2.45
N GLU A 42 19.53 2.88 2.91
CA GLU A 42 19.90 4.03 2.07
C GLU A 42 20.81 3.61 0.92
N LYS A 43 21.85 2.81 1.20
CA LYS A 43 22.80 2.33 0.20
C LYS A 43 22.12 1.58 -0.93
N TYR A 44 21.24 0.63 -0.62
CA TYR A 44 20.62 -0.22 -1.64
C TYR A 44 19.40 0.44 -2.29
N ASN A 45 18.66 1.26 -1.56
CA ASN A 45 17.50 1.99 -2.05
C ASN A 45 17.91 3.14 -3.00
N GLN A 46 18.93 3.93 -2.67
CA GLN A 46 19.38 5.06 -3.50
C GLN A 46 20.15 4.61 -4.74
N HIS A 47 20.95 3.56 -4.63
CA HIS A 47 21.80 3.07 -5.72
C HIS A 47 21.24 1.82 -6.41
N PHE A 48 19.95 1.52 -6.23
CA PHE A 48 19.30 0.33 -6.76
C PHE A 48 19.65 0.05 -8.22
N ASN A 49 19.52 1.06 -9.07
CA ASN A 49 19.83 0.95 -10.50
C ASN A 49 21.30 0.57 -10.74
N LEU A 50 22.26 1.04 -9.94
CA LEU A 50 23.67 0.65 -10.09
C LEU A 50 23.89 -0.83 -9.75
N TRP A 51 23.18 -1.34 -8.75
CA TRP A 51 23.24 -2.74 -8.34
C TRP A 51 22.62 -3.68 -9.37
N VAL A 52 21.59 -3.22 -10.09
CA VAL A 52 20.80 -4.03 -11.04
C VAL A 52 21.27 -3.89 -12.50
N LYS A 53 21.78 -2.73 -12.92
CA LYS A 53 22.11 -2.41 -14.34
C LYS A 53 23.13 -3.33 -15.00
N SER A 54 23.86 -4.15 -14.25
CA SER A 54 24.90 -5.05 -14.76
C SER A 54 24.71 -6.52 -14.35
N LYS A 55 23.60 -6.86 -13.67
CA LYS A 55 23.53 -8.01 -12.79
C LYS A 55 22.16 -8.71 -12.91
N THR A 56 22.20 -10.04 -12.86
CA THR A 56 21.08 -10.95 -13.15
C THR A 56 19.82 -10.66 -12.33
N ASP A 57 18.66 -11.16 -12.78
CA ASP A 57 17.37 -11.05 -12.04
C ASP A 57 17.49 -11.48 -10.57
N SER A 58 18.38 -12.44 -10.28
CA SER A 58 18.69 -12.87 -8.92
C SER A 58 19.20 -11.74 -8.01
N ILE A 59 19.98 -10.80 -8.53
CA ILE A 59 20.53 -9.69 -7.72
C ILE A 59 19.45 -8.65 -7.46
N LYS A 60 18.61 -8.35 -8.45
CA LYS A 60 17.41 -7.53 -8.28
C LYS A 60 16.54 -8.08 -7.15
N GLU A 61 16.26 -9.39 -7.16
CA GLU A 61 15.46 -10.05 -6.14
C GLU A 61 16.10 -10.00 -4.75
N LYS A 62 17.40 -10.28 -4.64
CA LYS A 62 18.13 -10.20 -3.36
C LYS A 62 18.08 -8.79 -2.76
N VAL A 63 18.24 -7.75 -3.57
CA VAL A 63 18.16 -6.36 -3.10
C VAL A 63 16.74 -6.03 -2.63
N CYS A 64 15.70 -6.44 -3.37
CA CYS A 64 14.31 -6.26 -2.94
C CYS A 64 14.03 -6.98 -1.60
N TRP A 65 14.54 -8.20 -1.43
CA TRP A 65 14.40 -8.96 -0.18
C TRP A 65 15.14 -8.30 0.99
N LEU A 66 16.35 -7.78 0.76
CA LEU A 66 17.08 -7.02 1.78
C LEU A 66 16.27 -5.78 2.21
N ILE A 67 15.75 -5.01 1.26
CA ILE A 67 14.94 -3.82 1.57
C ILE A 67 13.66 -4.21 2.33
N TYR A 68 12.94 -5.24 1.87
CA TYR A 68 11.77 -5.78 2.56
C TYR A 68 12.09 -6.19 4.00
N PHE A 69 13.20 -6.90 4.21
CA PHE A 69 13.64 -7.34 5.52
C PHE A 69 13.95 -6.15 6.44
N LEU A 70 14.63 -5.13 5.93
CA LEU A 70 14.96 -3.92 6.69
C LEU A 70 13.71 -3.13 7.10
N ILE A 71 12.70 -3.03 6.25
CA ILE A 71 11.41 -2.36 6.57
C ILE A 71 10.66 -3.11 7.67
N ASN A 72 10.64 -4.44 7.63
CA ASN A 72 9.96 -5.27 8.63
C ASN A 72 10.75 -5.40 9.93
N ASN A 73 12.01 -4.94 9.96
CA ASN A 73 12.80 -4.88 11.18
C ASN A 73 12.40 -3.64 12.00
N ILE A 74 11.66 -3.87 13.09
CA ILE A 74 11.16 -2.82 14.01
C ILE A 74 12.30 -1.90 14.49
N THR A 75 13.51 -2.42 14.67
CA THR A 75 14.66 -1.61 15.13
C THR A 75 15.15 -0.62 14.09
N ALA A 76 14.95 -0.88 12.80
CA ALA A 76 15.41 -0.01 11.72
C ALA A 76 14.60 1.29 11.63
N GLY A 77 13.30 1.23 11.97
CA GLY A 77 12.39 2.36 11.89
C GLY A 77 12.39 3.02 10.52
N ILE A 78 12.29 2.19 9.47
CA ILE A 78 12.23 2.57 8.05
C ILE A 78 10.76 2.53 7.62
N ASP A 79 10.31 3.57 6.93
CA ASP A 79 8.94 3.62 6.39
C ASP A 79 8.90 3.02 4.98
N VAL A 80 7.81 2.32 4.65
CA VAL A 80 7.55 1.78 3.30
C VAL A 80 7.50 2.89 2.24
N ASN A 81 7.20 4.11 2.65
CA ASN A 81 7.18 5.28 1.79
C ASN A 81 8.58 5.86 1.53
N ASP A 82 9.62 5.44 2.25
CA ASP A 82 11.00 5.88 1.97
C ASP A 82 11.61 5.16 0.75
N ILE A 83 10.94 4.13 0.22
CA ILE A 83 11.41 3.32 -0.90
C ILE A 83 11.34 4.12 -2.20
N LYS A 84 12.39 4.05 -3.02
CA LYS A 84 12.46 4.70 -4.32
C LYS A 84 11.51 4.06 -5.34
N PRO A 85 10.89 4.84 -6.24
CA PRO A 85 9.99 4.33 -7.27
C PRO A 85 10.57 3.17 -8.09
N GLU A 86 11.86 3.20 -8.43
CA GLU A 86 12.49 2.15 -9.23
C GLU A 86 12.57 0.80 -8.49
N VAL A 87 12.75 0.84 -7.17
CA VAL A 87 12.69 -0.35 -6.30
C VAL A 87 11.24 -0.84 -6.21
N LEU A 88 10.27 0.07 -6.06
CA LEU A 88 8.85 -0.28 -6.02
C LEU A 88 8.39 -0.95 -7.32
N CYS A 89 8.82 -0.44 -8.49
CA CYS A 89 8.58 -1.08 -9.78
C CYS A 89 9.17 -2.49 -9.83
N ALA A 90 10.40 -2.65 -9.33
CA ALA A 90 11.04 -3.96 -9.26
C ALA A 90 10.27 -4.92 -8.35
N MET A 91 9.84 -4.46 -7.19
CA MET A 91 9.03 -5.21 -6.24
C MET A 91 7.66 -5.59 -6.78
N ALA A 92 7.00 -4.73 -7.56
CA ALA A 92 5.69 -5.00 -8.18
C ALA A 92 5.74 -6.11 -9.24
N THR A 93 6.87 -6.25 -9.93
CA THR A 93 7.10 -7.29 -10.94
C THR A 93 7.63 -8.60 -10.36
N SER A 94 7.70 -8.71 -9.03
CA SER A 94 8.30 -9.87 -8.37
C SER A 94 7.39 -11.10 -8.44
N MET A 95 8.00 -12.28 -8.48
CA MET A 95 7.27 -13.53 -8.25
C MET A 95 6.83 -13.70 -6.79
N TYR A 96 7.39 -12.91 -5.88
CA TYR A 96 7.09 -12.94 -4.45
C TYR A 96 6.00 -11.92 -4.12
N PRO A 97 4.80 -12.37 -3.73
CA PRO A 97 3.68 -11.48 -3.53
C PRO A 97 3.79 -10.58 -2.29
N GLU A 98 4.66 -10.91 -1.34
CA GLU A 98 5.04 -10.03 -0.23
C GLU A 98 5.72 -8.75 -0.73
N LEU A 99 6.55 -8.86 -1.78
CA LEU A 99 7.17 -7.70 -2.42
C LEU A 99 6.14 -6.90 -3.22
N ASN A 100 5.22 -7.59 -3.91
CA ASN A 100 4.13 -6.94 -4.63
C ASN A 100 3.22 -6.15 -3.66
N GLN A 101 3.00 -6.67 -2.44
CA GLN A 101 2.24 -5.98 -1.40
C GLN A 101 2.96 -4.71 -0.93
N VAL A 102 4.27 -4.75 -0.70
CA VAL A 102 5.06 -3.55 -0.35
C VAL A 102 4.90 -2.47 -1.42
N ALA A 103 5.02 -2.85 -2.70
CA ALA A 103 4.76 -1.93 -3.80
C ALA A 103 3.32 -1.40 -3.80
N ALA A 104 2.33 -2.25 -3.51
CA ALA A 104 0.94 -1.84 -3.45
C ALA A 104 0.61 -0.89 -2.29
N GLU A 105 1.36 -0.94 -1.18
CA GLU A 105 1.12 -0.15 0.03
C GLU A 105 1.83 1.21 0.03
N SER A 106 2.94 1.35 -0.71
CA SER A 106 3.70 2.60 -0.76
C SER A 106 2.97 3.69 -1.54
N ILE A 107 2.86 4.89 -0.98
CA ILE A 107 2.26 6.04 -1.66
C ILE A 107 3.12 6.56 -2.82
N ASN A 108 4.42 6.22 -2.82
CA ASN A 108 5.37 6.61 -3.84
C ASN A 108 5.42 5.65 -5.04
N THR A 109 4.59 4.61 -5.04
CA THR A 109 4.49 3.70 -6.18
C THR A 109 3.88 4.44 -7.38
N PRO A 110 4.52 4.39 -8.56
CA PRO A 110 3.98 4.99 -9.76
C PRO A 110 2.55 4.53 -10.05
N SER A 111 1.72 5.44 -10.53
CA SER A 111 0.29 5.18 -10.71
C SER A 111 0.02 4.04 -11.68
N ASP A 112 0.75 3.97 -12.79
CA ASP A 112 0.65 2.89 -13.78
C ASP A 112 0.96 1.51 -13.18
N VAL A 113 1.96 1.43 -12.30
CA VAL A 113 2.29 0.21 -11.55
C VAL A 113 1.18 -0.14 -10.55
N LEU A 114 0.63 0.83 -9.82
CA LEU A 114 -0.50 0.59 -8.91
C LEU A 114 -1.76 0.12 -9.66
N GLU A 115 -2.02 0.68 -10.85
CA GLU A 115 -3.14 0.27 -11.69
C GLU A 115 -3.00 -1.20 -12.12
N ASP A 116 -1.80 -1.60 -12.56
CA ASP A 116 -1.52 -2.99 -12.91
C ASP A 116 -1.71 -3.93 -11.71
N LEU A 117 -1.15 -3.58 -10.54
CA LEU A 117 -1.32 -4.36 -9.32
C LEU A 117 -2.79 -4.46 -8.88
N ALA A 118 -3.59 -3.41 -9.06
CA ALA A 118 -5.01 -3.40 -8.69
C ALA A 118 -5.87 -4.26 -9.63
N VAL A 119 -5.56 -4.25 -10.94
CA VAL A 119 -6.37 -4.89 -11.98
C VAL A 119 -5.93 -6.33 -12.25
N ASN A 120 -4.63 -6.56 -12.35
CA ASN A 120 -4.05 -7.78 -12.92
C ASN A 120 -3.39 -8.72 -11.89
N SER A 121 -3.12 -8.26 -10.66
CA SER A 121 -2.51 -9.12 -9.65
C SER A 121 -3.38 -10.34 -9.36
N THR A 122 -2.78 -11.53 -9.31
CA THR A 122 -3.47 -12.77 -8.94
C THR A 122 -3.77 -12.82 -7.43
N TYR A 123 -3.00 -12.10 -6.62
CA TYR A 123 -3.08 -12.13 -5.17
C TYR A 123 -4.10 -11.12 -4.63
N LYS A 124 -5.11 -11.63 -3.93
CA LYS A 124 -6.25 -10.86 -3.40
C LYS A 124 -5.84 -9.70 -2.50
N TYR A 125 -4.86 -9.93 -1.63
CA TYR A 125 -4.37 -8.93 -0.69
C TYR A 125 -3.57 -7.82 -1.37
N VAL A 126 -2.81 -8.15 -2.42
CA VAL A 126 -2.09 -7.17 -3.26
C VAL A 126 -3.08 -6.26 -3.98
N ARG A 127 -4.11 -6.83 -4.64
CA ARG A 127 -5.18 -6.03 -5.26
C ARG A 127 -5.84 -5.10 -4.24
N ARG A 128 -6.19 -5.62 -3.05
CA ARG A 128 -6.80 -4.83 -1.98
C ARG A 128 -5.92 -3.67 -1.54
N ALA A 129 -4.62 -3.91 -1.33
CA ALA A 129 -3.67 -2.88 -0.95
C ALA A 129 -3.58 -1.80 -2.04
N ALA A 130 -3.42 -2.18 -3.31
CA ALA A 130 -3.33 -1.26 -4.43
C ALA A 130 -4.62 -0.43 -4.59
N ILE A 131 -5.79 -1.05 -4.39
CA ILE A 131 -7.08 -0.35 -4.43
C ILE A 131 -7.25 0.63 -3.28
N ALA A 132 -6.76 0.31 -2.08
CA ALA A 132 -6.84 1.19 -0.93
C ALA A 132 -5.79 2.33 -0.97
N ASN A 133 -4.78 2.22 -1.84
CA ASN A 133 -3.68 3.17 -1.93
C ASN A 133 -4.16 4.56 -2.38
N PRO A 134 -3.81 5.65 -1.67
CA PRO A 134 -4.17 7.02 -2.05
C PRO A 134 -3.65 7.45 -3.44
N SER A 135 -2.56 6.86 -3.92
CA SER A 135 -1.99 7.20 -5.21
C SER A 135 -2.67 6.50 -6.39
N LEU A 136 -3.63 5.61 -6.14
CA LEU A 136 -4.39 4.97 -7.22
C LEU A 136 -5.26 6.02 -7.94
N PRO A 137 -5.16 6.13 -9.28
CA PRO A 137 -5.94 7.10 -10.03
C PRO A 137 -7.45 6.90 -9.87
N PHE A 138 -8.15 8.02 -9.70
CA PHE A 138 -9.60 8.07 -9.55
C PHE A 138 -10.38 7.38 -10.67
N ASN A 139 -9.90 7.50 -11.93
CA ASN A 139 -10.53 6.85 -13.07
C ASN A 139 -10.45 5.33 -12.98
N THR A 140 -9.32 4.80 -12.51
CA THR A 140 -9.11 3.37 -12.30
C THR A 140 -9.96 2.87 -11.15
N LEU A 141 -10.08 3.64 -10.06
CA LEU A 141 -10.98 3.31 -8.95
C LEU A 141 -12.45 3.19 -9.42
N LYS A 142 -12.93 4.12 -10.26
CA LYS A 142 -14.27 4.06 -10.87
C LYS A 142 -14.45 2.87 -11.80
N PHE A 143 -13.44 2.56 -12.60
CA PHE A 143 -13.45 1.39 -13.49
C PHE A 143 -13.58 0.09 -12.68
N LEU A 144 -12.74 -0.08 -11.66
CA LEU A 144 -12.76 -1.23 -10.77
C LEU A 144 -14.10 -1.36 -10.06
N TYR A 145 -14.67 -0.25 -9.57
CA TYR A 145 -16.01 -0.27 -8.96
C TYR A 145 -17.06 -0.88 -9.89
N LYS A 146 -17.14 -0.38 -11.14
CA LYS A 146 -18.11 -0.88 -12.12
C LYS A 146 -17.90 -2.36 -12.43
N ALA A 147 -16.64 -2.80 -12.54
CA ALA A 147 -16.30 -4.20 -12.80
C ALA A 147 -16.65 -5.13 -11.63
N ILE A 148 -16.51 -4.65 -10.39
CA ILE A 148 -16.66 -5.47 -9.18
C ILE A 148 -18.10 -5.44 -8.64
N LYS A 149 -18.85 -4.33 -8.82
CA LYS A 149 -20.18 -4.12 -8.22
C LYS A 149 -21.12 -5.31 -8.39
N HIS A 150 -21.13 -5.92 -9.58
CA HIS A 150 -21.99 -7.05 -9.92
C HIS A 150 -21.22 -8.36 -10.11
N SER A 151 -19.95 -8.41 -9.68
CA SER A 151 -19.14 -9.61 -9.78
C SER A 151 -19.64 -10.71 -8.85
N THR A 152 -19.63 -11.96 -9.30
CA THR A 152 -19.89 -13.13 -8.44
C THR A 152 -18.61 -13.67 -7.79
N ASN A 153 -17.47 -12.98 -7.99
CA ASN A 153 -16.20 -13.40 -7.41
C ASN A 153 -16.26 -13.32 -5.87
N SER A 154 -15.70 -14.35 -5.22
CA SER A 154 -15.51 -14.43 -3.76
C SER A 154 -14.86 -13.18 -3.14
N ASP A 155 -14.11 -12.42 -3.92
CA ASP A 155 -13.40 -11.20 -3.47
C ASP A 155 -14.24 -9.92 -3.56
N ARG A 156 -15.48 -9.99 -4.07
CA ARG A 156 -16.32 -8.81 -4.26
C ARG A 156 -16.42 -7.97 -3.00
N TYR A 157 -16.71 -8.60 -1.85
CA TYR A 157 -16.80 -7.89 -0.58
C TYR A 157 -15.48 -7.19 -0.21
N SER A 158 -14.36 -7.90 -0.24
CA SER A 158 -13.07 -7.36 0.19
C SER A 158 -12.56 -6.24 -0.71
N LEU A 159 -12.78 -6.34 -2.03
CA LEU A 159 -12.41 -5.31 -2.99
C LEU A 159 -13.31 -4.08 -2.89
N LEU A 160 -14.62 -4.24 -2.69
CA LEU A 160 -15.53 -3.09 -2.48
C LEU A 160 -15.21 -2.37 -1.16
N CYS A 161 -14.85 -3.09 -0.11
CA CYS A 161 -14.34 -2.48 1.11
C CYS A 161 -13.04 -1.69 0.86
N ALA A 162 -12.14 -2.20 0.02
CA ALA A 162 -10.94 -1.48 -0.37
C ALA A 162 -11.29 -0.16 -1.09
N ILE A 163 -12.23 -0.21 -2.04
CA ILE A 163 -12.71 0.97 -2.76
C ILE A 163 -13.29 1.98 -1.79
N MET A 164 -14.16 1.58 -0.86
CA MET A 164 -14.75 2.48 0.13
C MET A 164 -13.72 3.10 1.10
N ASN A 165 -12.60 2.42 1.31
CA ASN A 165 -11.54 2.89 2.20
C ASN A 165 -10.47 3.72 1.48
N ASN A 166 -10.44 3.72 0.15
CA ASN A 166 -9.58 4.62 -0.60
C ASN A 166 -9.96 6.08 -0.30
N PRO A 167 -9.02 6.96 0.08
CA PRO A 167 -9.31 8.37 0.38
C PRO A 167 -9.95 9.16 -0.77
N HIS A 168 -9.72 8.75 -2.01
CA HIS A 168 -10.29 9.37 -3.21
C HIS A 168 -11.58 8.70 -3.69
N CYS A 169 -12.17 7.80 -2.89
CA CYS A 169 -13.44 7.17 -3.23
C CYS A 169 -14.56 8.22 -3.33
N PRO A 170 -15.22 8.35 -4.50
CA PRO A 170 -16.37 9.22 -4.62
C PRO A 170 -17.49 8.79 -3.66
N LYS A 171 -18.09 9.78 -3.00
CA LYS A 171 -19.19 9.57 -2.03
C LYS A 171 -20.36 8.84 -2.67
N GLU A 172 -20.61 9.08 -3.95
CA GLU A 172 -21.67 8.44 -4.73
C GLU A 172 -21.51 6.91 -4.78
N ILE A 173 -20.27 6.39 -4.80
CA ILE A 173 -20.03 4.95 -4.73
C ILE A 173 -20.47 4.39 -3.38
N ILE A 174 -20.13 5.08 -2.29
CA ILE A 174 -20.48 4.64 -0.93
C ILE A 174 -22.01 4.70 -0.73
N LEU A 175 -22.68 5.72 -1.26
CA LEU A 175 -24.14 5.85 -1.25
C LEU A 175 -24.82 4.72 -2.03
N ASP A 176 -24.30 4.39 -3.21
CA ASP A 176 -24.80 3.29 -4.05
C ASP A 176 -24.59 1.94 -3.36
N LEU A 177 -23.43 1.71 -2.75
CA LEU A 177 -23.15 0.49 -1.97
C LEU A 177 -23.98 0.37 -0.69
N ALA A 178 -24.40 1.48 -0.07
CA ALA A 178 -25.30 1.45 1.08
C ALA A 178 -26.69 0.89 0.73
N MET A 179 -27.03 0.88 -0.56
CA MET A 179 -28.25 0.32 -1.12
C MET A 179 -28.03 -1.05 -1.79
N ASP A 180 -26.83 -1.64 -1.67
CA ASP A 180 -26.53 -2.96 -2.22
C ASP A 180 -27.42 -4.05 -1.57
N ASN A 181 -27.78 -5.06 -2.35
CA ASN A 181 -28.60 -6.18 -1.88
C ASN A 181 -27.82 -7.10 -0.95
N ASP A 182 -26.49 -7.09 -1.03
CA ASP A 182 -25.63 -7.81 -0.09
C ASP A 182 -25.59 -7.07 1.25
N PHE A 183 -26.06 -7.75 2.30
CA PHE A 183 -26.20 -7.18 3.63
C PHE A 183 -24.87 -6.71 4.21
N GLU A 184 -23.78 -7.44 4.02
CA GLU A 184 -22.47 -7.08 4.58
C GLU A 184 -21.88 -5.87 3.85
N ILE A 185 -22.04 -5.80 2.53
CA ILE A 185 -21.65 -4.62 1.73
C ILE A 185 -22.45 -3.40 2.17
N SER A 186 -23.79 -3.52 2.23
CA SER A 186 -24.67 -2.42 2.63
C SER A 186 -24.36 -1.92 4.05
N LYS A 187 -24.13 -2.84 4.99
CA LYS A 187 -23.76 -2.52 6.38
C LYS A 187 -22.41 -1.79 6.45
N ALA A 188 -21.39 -2.26 5.73
CA ALA A 188 -20.08 -1.63 5.69
C ALA A 188 -20.15 -0.20 5.11
N ALA A 189 -20.88 -0.02 4.01
CA ALA A 189 -21.09 1.29 3.39
C ALA A 189 -21.83 2.25 4.32
N LYS A 190 -22.92 1.81 4.96
CA LYS A 190 -23.65 2.63 5.95
C LYS A 190 -22.76 3.04 7.13
N LYS A 191 -21.93 2.13 7.63
CA LYS A 191 -20.95 2.45 8.68
C LYS A 191 -19.97 3.53 8.21
N LYS A 192 -19.43 3.41 7.00
CA LYS A 192 -18.55 4.43 6.42
C LYS A 192 -19.25 5.79 6.30
N LEU A 193 -20.49 5.83 5.83
CA LEU A 193 -21.27 7.08 5.74
C LEU A 193 -21.53 7.72 7.10
N MET A 194 -21.80 6.92 8.14
CA MET A 194 -21.93 7.43 9.51
C MET A 194 -20.62 8.06 9.99
N THR A 195 -19.48 7.38 9.80
CA THR A 195 -18.18 7.96 10.17
C THR A 195 -17.87 9.24 9.40
N MET A 196 -18.25 9.33 8.11
CA MET A 196 -18.08 10.54 7.30
C MET A 196 -18.99 11.69 7.77
N HIS A 197 -20.19 11.39 8.29
CA HIS A 197 -21.07 12.41 8.87
C HIS A 197 -20.54 12.93 10.20
N GLU A 198 -20.06 12.04 11.07
CA GLU A 198 -19.48 12.40 12.38
C GLU A 198 -18.27 13.34 12.24
N ILE A 199 -17.43 13.14 11.22
CA ILE A 199 -16.27 14.01 10.93
C ILE A 199 -16.62 15.26 10.11
N GLY A 200 -17.90 15.52 9.84
CA GLY A 200 -18.36 16.72 9.11
C GLY A 200 -18.17 16.65 7.59
N GLU A 201 -17.82 15.50 7.03
CA GLU A 201 -17.65 15.30 5.59
C GLU A 201 -18.99 15.06 4.86
N MET A 202 -20.13 14.96 5.55
CA MET A 202 -21.44 14.67 4.94
C MET A 202 -22.56 15.62 5.36
N ASN A 203 -23.19 16.23 4.36
CA ASN A 203 -24.48 16.93 4.44
C ASN A 203 -25.59 16.06 3.79
N TYR A 204 -25.82 14.84 4.28
CA TYR A 204 -26.85 13.95 3.75
C TYR A 204 -27.66 13.32 4.88
N VAL A 205 -28.98 13.23 4.72
CA VAL A 205 -29.88 12.57 5.66
C VAL A 205 -30.37 11.26 5.05
N PHE A 206 -30.30 10.17 5.82
CA PHE A 206 -30.86 8.88 5.44
C PHE A 206 -32.39 8.92 5.60
N TYR A 207 -33.11 8.69 4.51
CA TYR A 207 -34.57 8.58 4.49
C TYR A 207 -34.97 7.13 4.25
N CYS A 208 -35.83 6.60 5.12
CA CYS A 208 -36.55 5.35 4.90
C CYS A 208 -38.04 5.65 4.80
N GLY A 209 -38.65 5.43 3.64
CA GLY A 209 -40.09 5.51 3.42
C GLY A 209 -40.63 4.28 2.68
N PRO A 210 -41.97 4.05 2.70
CA PRO A 210 -42.57 2.92 2.00
C PRO A 210 -42.34 3.06 0.49
N GLY A 211 -41.55 2.13 -0.08
CA GLY A 211 -41.21 2.08 -1.50
C GLY A 211 -39.86 2.70 -1.91
N TYR A 212 -39.18 3.43 -1.01
CA TYR A 212 -37.84 3.98 -1.29
C TYR A 212 -37.07 4.25 0.01
N SER A 213 -35.88 3.65 0.13
CA SER A 213 -34.85 4.06 1.08
C SER A 213 -33.68 4.67 0.32
N GLY A 214 -33.07 5.72 0.86
CA GLY A 214 -31.98 6.40 0.18
C GLY A 214 -31.46 7.61 0.95
N PHE A 215 -30.41 8.24 0.43
CA PHE A 215 -29.80 9.43 1.02
C PHE A 215 -30.15 10.66 0.18
N ARG A 216 -30.57 11.74 0.83
CA ARG A 216 -30.75 13.06 0.19
C ARG A 216 -29.75 14.07 0.76
N LYS A 217 -29.21 14.95 -0.10
CA LYS A 217 -28.43 16.11 0.37
C LYS A 217 -29.31 16.88 1.36
N SER A 218 -28.82 17.15 2.56
CA SER A 218 -29.47 18.13 3.42
C SER A 218 -29.40 19.46 2.67
N ALA A 219 -30.56 20.08 2.47
CA ALA A 219 -30.58 21.48 2.07
C ALA A 219 -29.88 22.22 3.21
N ALA A 220 -28.70 22.78 2.94
CA ALA A 220 -28.11 23.74 3.86
C ALA A 220 -29.20 24.79 4.14
N ALA A 221 -29.65 24.86 5.39
CA ALA A 221 -30.49 25.95 5.83
C ALA A 221 -29.66 27.22 5.60
N GLY A 222 -30.02 27.99 4.57
CA GLY A 222 -29.44 29.30 4.37
C GLY A 222 -29.70 30.12 5.63
N LYS A 223 -28.61 30.49 6.32
CA LYS A 223 -28.48 31.68 7.15
C LYS A 223 -27.02 32.09 7.14
#